data_AF-R6U8H6-F1
#
_entry.id   AF-R6U8H6-F1
#
_cell.length_a   1.000
_cell.length_b   1.000
_cell.length_c   1.000
_cell.angle_alpha   90.00
_cell.angle_beta   90.00
_cell.angle_gamma   90.00
#
_symmetry.space_group_name_H-M   'P 1'
#
loop_
_entity.id
_entity.type
_entity.pdbx_description
1 polymer ?
#
loop_
_entity_poly.entity_id
_entity_poly.type
_entity_poly.pdbx_seq_one_letter_code
_entity_poly.pdbx_strand_id
1 'polypeptide(L)'
;MAELTYTLGEHPQIIELLSVLEKNNLQRQKEEVQALVGYIDGMEDKLAQMMEEMKEIRLEVGKLHDKGIRAKCAQLVTAAEGKIQQVKAMVSTAKANLISSAGRMVQTFQEKGRSALRHAVQALRIPAVLSRMEHGFSHAGKAMEQCAGKLDVFREELHQAGIHMKSAGRALAGKEVQQAQELEADKGVLAKLRGLFLSCGKTFSGMERGAARLAEKAGSEKSSVKLELRELKAAPDAPHRQAASKEQAR
;
A
#
# COMPACT_ATOMS: atom_id res chain seq x y z
N MET A 1 20.97 -17.89 9.01
CA MET A 1 20.51 -18.09 7.62
C MET A 1 20.05 -16.74 7.12
N ALA A 2 20.66 -16.22 6.05
CA ALA A 2 20.20 -14.98 5.44
C ALA A 2 18.85 -15.26 4.77
N GLU A 3 17.78 -14.61 5.23
CA GLU A 3 16.53 -14.58 4.47
C GLU A 3 16.83 -13.92 3.13
N LEU A 4 16.76 -14.70 2.05
CA LEU A 4 16.77 -14.16 0.70
C LEU A 4 15.50 -13.30 0.57
N THR A 5 15.66 -11.98 0.66
CA THR A 5 14.57 -11.02 0.42
C THR A 5 14.30 -10.97 -1.07
N TYR A 6 13.59 -11.98 -1.58
CA TYR A 6 13.05 -11.95 -2.93
C TYR A 6 12.00 -10.84 -3.05
N THR A 7 11.98 -10.14 -4.19
CA THR A 7 10.78 -9.41 -4.59
C THR A 7 9.63 -10.41 -4.75
N LEU A 8 8.39 -10.00 -4.53
CA LEU A 8 7.24 -10.90 -4.61
C LEU A 8 7.16 -11.56 -5.99
N GLY A 9 7.50 -10.83 -7.06
CA GLY A 9 7.58 -11.37 -8.42
C GLY A 9 8.61 -12.50 -8.61
N GLU A 10 9.68 -12.52 -7.82
CA GLU A 10 10.73 -13.53 -7.88
C GLU A 10 10.49 -14.72 -6.93
N HIS A 11 9.46 -14.64 -6.09
CA HIS A 11 9.19 -15.68 -5.11
C HIS A 11 8.79 -17.00 -5.81
N PRO A 12 9.39 -18.16 -5.45
CA PRO A 12 9.17 -19.42 -6.17
C PRO A 12 7.70 -19.81 -6.35
N GLN A 13 6.89 -19.67 -5.29
CA GLN A 13 5.46 -19.99 -5.34
C GLN A 13 4.67 -19.07 -6.29
N ILE A 14 5.10 -17.82 -6.45
CA ILE A 14 4.47 -16.88 -7.38
C ILE A 14 4.85 -17.22 -8.81
N ILE A 15 6.15 -17.44 -9.07
CA ILE A 15 6.64 -17.88 -10.39
C ILE A 15 5.91 -19.15 -10.83
N GLU A 16 5.79 -20.13 -9.94
CA GLU A 16 5.11 -21.38 -10.22
C GLU A 16 3.63 -21.18 -10.54
N LEU A 17 2.89 -20.41 -9.72
CA LEU A 17 1.50 -20.09 -9.99
C LEU A 17 1.33 -19.44 -11.37
N LEU A 18 2.16 -18.44 -11.70
CA LEU A 18 2.10 -17.75 -12.99
C LEU A 18 2.37 -18.70 -14.16
N SER A 19 3.34 -19.61 -14.01
CA SER A 19 3.63 -20.64 -15.01
C SER A 19 2.47 -21.61 -15.19
N VAL A 20 1.85 -22.06 -14.09
CA VAL A 20 0.68 -22.94 -14.14
C VAL A 20 -0.51 -22.26 -14.82
N LEU A 21 -0.78 -20.99 -14.53
CA LEU A 21 -1.86 -20.23 -15.16
C LEU A 21 -1.63 -20.09 -16.68
N GLU A 22 -0.40 -19.79 -17.09
CA GLU A 22 -0.02 -19.68 -18.50
C GLU A 22 -0.18 -21.00 -19.25
N LYS A 23 0.39 -22.09 -18.73
CA LYS A 23 0.30 -23.43 -19.34
C LYS A 23 -1.14 -23.95 -19.47
N ASN A 24 -2.05 -23.42 -18.66
CA ASN A 24 -3.46 -23.81 -18.64
C ASN A 24 -4.39 -22.81 -19.33
N ASN A 25 -3.87 -21.89 -20.16
CA ASN A 25 -4.68 -20.90 -20.87
C ASN A 25 -5.59 -20.08 -19.93
N LEU A 26 -5.10 -19.72 -18.74
CA LEU A 26 -5.77 -18.86 -17.77
C LEU A 26 -5.11 -17.47 -17.77
N GLN A 27 -5.01 -16.87 -18.97
CA GLN A 27 -4.24 -15.63 -19.17
C GLN A 27 -4.81 -14.45 -18.39
N ARG A 28 -6.14 -14.33 -18.31
CA ARG A 28 -6.77 -13.29 -17.49
C ARG A 28 -6.38 -13.40 -16.02
N GLN A 29 -6.46 -14.60 -15.44
CA GLN A 29 -6.07 -14.85 -14.05
C GLN A 29 -4.58 -14.56 -13.83
N LYS A 30 -3.73 -14.92 -14.81
CA LYS A 30 -2.30 -14.59 -14.78
C LYS A 30 -2.10 -13.08 -14.73
N GLU A 31 -2.74 -12.31 -15.61
CA GLU A 31 -2.64 -10.85 -15.65
C GLU A 31 -3.12 -10.19 -14.36
N GLU A 32 -4.23 -10.65 -13.79
CA GLU A 32 -4.76 -10.15 -12.52
C GLU A 32 -3.78 -10.40 -11.35
N VAL A 33 -3.22 -11.61 -11.26
CA VAL A 33 -2.22 -11.97 -10.24
C VAL A 33 -0.93 -11.18 -10.45
N GLN A 34 -0.43 -11.06 -11.69
CA GLN A 34 0.78 -10.29 -12.01
C GLN A 34 0.62 -8.81 -11.67
N ALA A 35 -0.54 -8.22 -11.98
CA ALA A 35 -0.82 -6.83 -11.65
C ALA A 35 -0.84 -6.60 -10.13
N LEU A 36 -1.43 -7.52 -9.36
CA LEU A 36 -1.40 -7.45 -7.90
C LEU A 36 0.02 -7.61 -7.34
N VAL A 37 0.80 -8.56 -7.86
CA VAL A 37 2.19 -8.79 -7.45
C VAL A 37 3.03 -7.54 -7.68
N GLY A 38 3.03 -7.00 -8.90
CA GLY A 38 3.81 -5.81 -9.23
C GLY A 38 3.35 -4.58 -8.45
N TYR A 39 2.06 -4.48 -8.14
CA TYR A 39 1.55 -3.41 -7.30
C TYR A 39 2.07 -3.51 -5.86
N ILE A 40 2.01 -4.70 -5.24
CA ILE A 40 2.50 -4.93 -3.87
C ILE A 40 3.99 -4.61 -3.75
N ASP A 41 4.83 -5.12 -4.66
CA ASP A 41 6.28 -4.84 -4.67
C ASP A 41 6.55 -3.34 -4.77
N GLY A 42 5.90 -2.66 -5.72
CA GLY A 42 6.05 -1.22 -5.88
C GLY A 42 5.55 -0.40 -4.68
N MET A 43 4.65 -0.94 -3.85
CA MET A 43 4.24 -0.30 -2.60
C MET A 43 5.27 -0.51 -1.48
N GLU A 44 5.84 -1.71 -1.36
CA GLU A 44 6.89 -1.99 -0.37
C GLU A 44 8.10 -1.05 -0.54
N ASP A 45 8.53 -0.83 -1.78
CA ASP A 45 9.64 0.07 -2.10
C ASP A 45 9.33 1.53 -1.70
N LYS A 46 8.17 2.04 -2.08
CA LYS A 46 7.75 3.42 -1.74
C LYS A 46 7.63 3.62 -0.23
N LEU A 47 7.10 2.63 0.48
CA LEU A 47 6.97 2.69 1.94
C LEU A 47 8.32 2.58 2.65
N ALA A 48 9.25 1.80 2.10
CA ALA A 48 10.63 1.73 2.59
C ALA A 48 11.33 3.09 2.41
N GLN A 49 11.26 3.69 1.21
CA GLN A 49 11.81 5.02 0.95
C GLN A 49 11.23 6.07 1.91
N MET A 50 9.90 6.10 2.06
CA MET A 50 9.25 7.03 3.00
C MET A 50 9.72 6.86 4.45
N MET A 51 10.00 5.62 4.88
CA MET A 51 10.54 5.37 6.21
C MET A 51 11.99 5.88 6.35
N GLU A 52 12.82 5.81 5.31
CA GLU A 52 14.16 6.39 5.34
C GLU A 52 14.10 7.92 5.40
N GLU A 53 13.26 8.56 4.59
CA GLU A 53 13.05 10.02 4.63
C GLU A 53 12.55 10.48 6.03
N MET A 54 11.70 9.67 6.68
CA MET A 54 11.26 9.93 8.05
C MET A 54 12.39 9.80 9.09
N LYS A 55 13.31 8.85 8.92
CA LYS A 55 14.49 8.75 9.80
C LYS A 55 15.38 9.97 9.65
N GLU A 56 15.61 10.43 8.43
CA GLU A 56 16.40 11.63 8.15
C GLU A 56 15.78 12.87 8.81
N ILE A 57 14.47 13.09 8.64
CA ILE A 57 13.82 14.24 9.27
C ILE A 57 13.84 14.14 10.79
N ARG A 58 13.76 12.93 11.36
CA ARG A 58 13.84 12.73 12.81
C ARG A 58 15.18 13.21 13.35
N LEU A 59 16.27 12.97 12.62
CA LEU A 59 17.60 13.48 12.98
C LEU A 59 17.65 15.01 12.89
N GLU A 60 17.04 15.62 11.87
CA GLU A 60 16.94 17.09 11.78
C GLU A 60 16.12 17.68 12.91
N VAL A 61 14.97 17.08 13.24
CA VAL A 61 14.14 17.45 14.40
C VAL A 61 14.93 17.34 15.70
N GLY A 62 15.81 16.33 15.84
CA GLY A 62 16.70 16.18 16.99
C GLY A 62 17.67 17.36 17.20
N LYS A 63 17.98 18.12 16.14
CA LYS A 63 18.88 19.28 16.16
C LYS A 63 18.18 20.61 16.45
N LEU A 64 16.84 20.61 16.60
CA LEU A 64 16.08 21.80 17.00
C LEU A 64 16.57 22.33 18.36
N HIS A 65 16.73 23.65 18.43
CA HIS A 65 17.28 24.34 19.60
C HIS A 65 16.22 24.43 20.71
N ASP A 66 15.02 24.85 20.36
CA ASP A 66 13.93 24.97 21.33
C ASP A 66 13.40 23.58 21.71
N LYS A 67 13.40 23.29 23.03
CA LYS A 67 13.00 21.98 23.56
C LYS A 67 11.50 21.70 23.36
N GLY A 68 10.66 22.73 23.41
CA GLY A 68 9.21 22.63 23.21
C GLY A 68 8.86 22.38 21.75
N ILE A 69 9.46 23.13 20.83
CA ILE A 69 9.37 22.92 19.38
C ILE A 69 9.83 21.51 19.04
N ARG A 70 11.01 21.12 19.52
CA ARG A 70 11.55 19.78 19.32
C ARG A 70 10.59 18.68 19.78
N ALA A 71 10.02 18.81 20.99
CA ALA A 71 9.09 17.83 21.52
C ALA A 71 7.82 17.71 20.65
N LYS A 72 7.24 18.83 20.24
CA LYS A 72 6.05 18.85 19.37
C LYS A 72 6.34 18.26 17.99
N CYS A 73 7.46 18.62 17.38
CA CYS A 73 7.87 18.06 16.09
C CYS A 73 8.14 16.56 16.19
N ALA A 74 8.83 16.11 17.24
CA ALA A 74 9.09 14.69 17.46
C ALA A 74 7.79 13.87 17.63
N GLN A 75 6.77 14.44 18.30
CA GLN A 75 5.45 13.81 18.40
C GLN A 75 4.77 13.67 17.04
N LEU A 76 4.82 14.69 16.19
CA LEU A 76 4.25 14.64 14.84
C LEU A 76 4.98 13.63 13.94
N VAL A 77 6.32 13.61 14.00
CA VAL A 77 7.15 12.62 13.27
C VAL A 77 6.78 11.20 13.71
N THR A 78 6.72 10.96 15.02
CA THR A 78 6.35 9.64 15.58
C THR A 78 4.95 9.20 15.13
N ALA A 79 3.99 10.12 15.12
CA ALA A 79 2.63 9.83 14.66
C ALA A 79 2.60 9.47 13.16
N ALA A 80 3.34 10.21 12.33
CA ALA A 80 3.44 9.94 10.91
C ALA A 80 4.12 8.59 10.63
N GLU A 81 5.25 8.30 11.28
CA GLU A 81 5.95 7.02 11.16
C GLU A 81 5.07 5.85 11.60
N GLY A 82 4.31 6.01 12.69
CA GLY A 82 3.36 4.99 13.13
C GLY A 82 2.32 4.64 12.05
N LYS A 83 1.85 5.65 11.29
CA LYS A 83 0.91 5.43 10.17
C LYS A 83 1.58 4.79 8.96
N ILE A 84 2.81 5.18 8.63
CA ILE A 84 3.57 4.54 7.55
C ILE A 84 3.83 3.06 7.89
N GLN A 85 4.22 2.77 9.14
CA GLN A 85 4.42 1.40 9.61
C GLN A 85 3.13 0.58 9.61
N GLN A 86 2.00 1.16 10.02
CA GLN A 86 0.69 0.50 9.95
C GLN A 86 0.36 0.05 8.52
N VAL A 87 0.54 0.93 7.54
CA VAL A 87 0.30 0.62 6.13
C VAL A 87 1.33 -0.37 5.59
N LYS A 88 2.60 -0.26 5.98
CA LYS A 88 3.63 -1.23 5.63
C LYS A 88 3.27 -2.64 6.10
N ALA A 89 2.84 -2.79 7.35
CA ALA A 89 2.38 -4.07 7.88
C ALA A 89 1.19 -4.65 7.11
N MET A 90 0.24 -3.79 6.69
CA MET A 90 -0.88 -4.19 5.84
C MET A 90 -0.40 -4.71 4.47
N VAL A 91 0.52 -4.02 3.81
CA VAL A 91 1.08 -4.45 2.51
C VAL A 91 1.85 -5.76 2.66
N SER A 92 2.71 -5.89 3.67
CA SER A 92 3.45 -7.13 3.92
C SER A 92 2.53 -8.31 4.29
N THR A 93 1.40 -8.04 4.97
CA THR A 93 0.37 -9.06 5.21
C THR A 93 -0.28 -9.53 3.91
N ALA A 94 -0.59 -8.60 3.00
CA ALA A 94 -1.12 -8.96 1.68
C ALA A 94 -0.11 -9.78 0.86
N LYS A 95 1.18 -9.41 0.93
CA LYS A 95 2.28 -10.18 0.34
C LYS A 95 2.32 -11.62 0.86
N ALA A 96 2.38 -11.80 2.18
CA ALA A 96 2.43 -13.12 2.81
C ALA A 96 1.18 -13.97 2.48
N ASN A 97 0.00 -13.35 2.45
CA ASN A 97 -1.24 -14.01 2.09
C ASN A 97 -1.24 -14.44 0.62
N LEU A 98 -0.71 -13.62 -0.29
CA LEU A 98 -0.63 -13.96 -1.71
C LEU A 98 0.34 -15.13 -1.95
N ILE A 99 1.52 -15.11 -1.33
CA ILE A 99 2.50 -16.20 -1.34
C ILE A 99 1.85 -17.51 -0.89
N SER A 100 1.25 -17.50 0.29
CA SER A 100 0.58 -18.67 0.86
C SER A 100 -0.57 -19.17 -0.01
N SER A 101 -1.32 -18.26 -0.63
CA SER A 101 -2.42 -18.61 -1.53
C SER A 101 -1.92 -19.20 -2.84
N ALA A 102 -0.82 -18.70 -3.38
CA ALA A 102 -0.21 -19.23 -4.59
C ALA A 102 0.25 -20.67 -4.41
N GLY A 103 0.92 -20.99 -3.30
CA GLY A 103 1.27 -22.39 -2.96
C GLY A 103 0.05 -23.31 -2.92
N ARG A 104 -1.05 -22.89 -2.26
CA ARG A 104 -2.30 -23.67 -2.22
C ARG A 104 -2.96 -23.84 -3.58
N MET A 105 -2.85 -22.85 -4.47
CA MET A 105 -3.43 -22.92 -5.82
C MET A 105 -2.67 -23.89 -6.71
N VAL A 106 -1.35 -23.88 -6.65
CA VAL A 106 -0.51 -24.87 -7.34
C VAL A 106 -0.89 -26.29 -6.89
N GLN A 107 -1.01 -26.50 -5.57
CA GLN A 107 -1.47 -27.79 -5.04
C GLN A 107 -2.89 -28.14 -5.52
N THR A 108 -3.83 -27.19 -5.46
CA THR A 108 -5.21 -27.39 -5.94
C THR A 108 -5.24 -27.79 -7.41
N PHE A 109 -4.35 -27.21 -8.23
CA PHE A 109 -4.21 -27.58 -9.64
C PHE A 109 -3.71 -29.02 -9.80
N GLN A 110 -2.69 -29.43 -9.04
CA GLN A 110 -2.14 -30.78 -9.09
C GLN A 110 -3.18 -31.84 -8.70
N GLU A 111 -4.04 -31.54 -7.72
CA GLU A 111 -5.05 -32.48 -7.22
C GLU A 111 -6.35 -32.50 -8.04
N LYS A 112 -6.81 -31.34 -8.52
CA LYS A 112 -8.19 -31.14 -9.02
C LYS A 112 -8.26 -30.51 -10.42
N GLY A 113 -7.12 -30.18 -11.00
CA GLY A 113 -7.00 -29.67 -12.37
C GLY A 113 -7.45 -28.21 -12.58
N ARG A 114 -7.61 -27.85 -13.86
CA ARG A 114 -7.78 -26.47 -14.34
C ARG A 114 -9.01 -25.74 -13.78
N SER A 115 -10.15 -26.42 -13.67
CA SER A 115 -11.40 -25.79 -13.21
C SER A 115 -11.29 -25.34 -11.74
N ALA A 116 -10.75 -26.21 -10.89
CA ALA A 116 -10.51 -25.90 -9.49
C ALA A 116 -9.49 -24.77 -9.31
N LEU A 117 -8.44 -24.73 -10.14
CA LEU A 117 -7.47 -23.64 -10.14
C LEU A 117 -8.12 -22.28 -10.48
N ARG A 118 -8.97 -22.22 -11.52
CA ARG A 118 -9.68 -20.99 -11.89
C ARG A 118 -10.50 -20.45 -10.71
N HIS A 119 -11.27 -21.33 -10.05
CA HIS A 119 -12.04 -20.96 -8.87
C HIS A 119 -11.16 -20.54 -7.67
N ALA A 120 -10.02 -21.20 -7.48
CA ALA A 120 -9.08 -20.86 -6.42
C ALA A 120 -8.45 -19.47 -6.63
N VAL A 121 -8.14 -19.08 -7.87
CA VAL A 121 -7.70 -17.70 -8.17
C VAL A 121 -8.81 -16.69 -7.88
N GLN A 122 -10.05 -16.95 -8.28
CA GLN A 122 -11.18 -16.08 -7.96
C GLN A 122 -11.35 -15.89 -6.44
N ALA A 123 -11.02 -16.92 -5.65
CA ALA A 123 -11.07 -16.87 -4.19
C ALA A 123 -10.03 -15.91 -3.56
N LEU A 124 -9.00 -15.48 -4.29
CA LEU A 124 -8.11 -14.40 -3.84
C LEU A 124 -8.86 -13.10 -3.58
N ARG A 125 -9.99 -12.90 -4.27
CA ARG A 125 -10.77 -11.65 -4.23
C ARG A 125 -9.86 -10.44 -4.37
N ILE A 126 -9.07 -10.41 -5.45
CA ILE A 126 -8.11 -9.35 -5.77
C ILE A 126 -8.73 -7.95 -5.64
N PRO A 127 -9.95 -7.67 -6.14
CA PRO A 127 -10.59 -6.37 -5.92
C PRO A 127 -10.73 -6.01 -4.44
N ALA A 128 -11.10 -6.96 -3.58
CA ALA A 128 -11.27 -6.70 -2.14
C ALA A 128 -9.92 -6.48 -1.43
N VAL A 129 -8.85 -7.13 -1.87
CA VAL A 129 -7.49 -6.86 -1.38
C VAL A 129 -7.08 -5.43 -1.73
N LEU A 130 -7.30 -5.02 -2.97
CA LEU A 130 -6.97 -3.69 -3.46
C LEU A 130 -7.81 -2.59 -2.78
N SER A 131 -9.12 -2.79 -2.60
CA SER A 131 -9.96 -1.84 -1.85
C SER A 131 -9.51 -1.67 -0.39
N ARG A 132 -9.05 -2.74 0.27
CA ARG A 132 -8.47 -2.62 1.61
C ARG A 132 -7.20 -1.76 1.61
N MET A 133 -6.34 -1.96 0.62
CA MET A 133 -5.13 -1.14 0.46
C MET A 133 -5.48 0.32 0.17
N GLU A 134 -6.40 0.57 -0.75
CA GLU A 134 -6.94 1.89 -1.07
C GLU A 134 -7.36 2.65 0.19
N HIS A 135 -8.21 2.04 1.03
CA HIS A 135 -8.64 2.65 2.28
C HIS A 135 -7.49 2.89 3.26
N GLY A 136 -6.55 1.95 3.37
CA GLY A 136 -5.35 2.09 4.20
C GLY A 136 -4.49 3.29 3.77
N PHE A 137 -4.26 3.43 2.47
CA PHE A 137 -3.51 4.56 1.90
C PHE A 137 -4.26 5.88 2.07
N SER A 138 -5.57 5.91 1.81
CA SER A 138 -6.41 7.10 2.02
C SER A 138 -6.35 7.58 3.47
N HIS A 139 -6.45 6.65 4.42
CA HIS A 139 -6.39 6.98 5.84
C HIS A 139 -5.00 7.49 6.26
N ALA A 140 -3.93 6.88 5.77
CA ALA A 140 -2.58 7.35 6.05
C ALA A 140 -2.30 8.72 5.42
N GLY A 141 -2.76 8.96 4.18
CA GLY A 141 -2.70 10.27 3.52
C GLY A 141 -3.35 11.37 4.34
N LYS A 142 -4.58 11.15 4.82
CA LYS A 142 -5.29 12.07 5.73
C LYS A 142 -4.52 12.32 7.02
N ALA A 143 -3.89 11.29 7.58
CA ALA A 143 -3.08 11.46 8.78
C ALA A 143 -1.83 12.33 8.53
N MET A 144 -1.20 12.21 7.35
CA MET A 144 -0.09 13.09 6.96
C MET A 144 -0.55 14.55 6.80
N GLU A 145 -1.69 14.78 6.15
CA GLU A 145 -2.31 16.11 6.03
C GLU A 145 -2.61 16.73 7.39
N GLN A 146 -3.13 15.93 8.34
CA GLN A 146 -3.34 16.38 9.71
C GLN A 146 -2.04 16.73 10.43
N CYS A 147 -0.95 15.99 10.19
CA CYS A 147 0.35 16.34 10.77
C CYS A 147 0.87 17.66 10.20
N ALA A 148 0.74 17.88 8.89
CA ALA A 148 1.08 19.15 8.25
C ALA A 148 0.22 20.31 8.78
N GLY A 149 -1.09 20.11 8.91
CA GLY A 149 -2.02 21.12 9.44
C GLY A 149 -1.74 21.48 10.90
N LYS A 150 -1.45 20.49 11.76
CA LYS A 150 -1.03 20.75 13.15
C LYS A 150 0.28 21.53 13.21
N LEU A 151 1.20 21.24 12.30
CA LEU A 151 2.46 21.97 12.20
C LEU A 151 2.25 23.41 11.71
N ASP A 152 1.28 23.65 10.82
CA ASP A 152 0.92 24.99 10.36
C ASP A 152 0.31 25.84 11.47
N VAL A 153 -0.63 25.29 12.25
CA VAL A 153 -1.17 25.96 13.45
C VAL A 153 -0.06 26.29 14.43
N PHE A 154 0.82 25.33 14.71
CA PHE A 154 1.94 25.53 15.62
C PHE A 154 2.91 26.61 15.13
N ARG A 155 3.21 26.65 13.82
CA ARG A 155 4.07 27.69 13.23
C ARG A 155 3.45 29.09 13.36
N GLU A 156 2.15 29.21 13.22
CA GLU A 156 1.44 30.48 13.42
C GLU A 156 1.52 30.93 14.88
N GLU A 157 1.27 30.03 15.83
CA GLU A 157 1.40 30.31 17.27
C GLU A 157 2.81 30.80 17.64
N LEU A 158 3.86 30.13 17.12
CA LEU A 158 5.24 30.54 17.29
C LEU A 158 5.52 31.91 16.67
N HIS A 159 4.94 32.20 15.50
CA HIS A 159 5.09 33.48 14.84
C HIS A 159 4.50 34.62 15.68
N GLN A 160 3.29 34.45 16.20
CA GLN A 160 2.63 35.44 17.06
C GLN A 160 3.38 35.64 18.37
N ALA A 161 3.80 34.56 19.04
CA ALA A 161 4.62 34.64 20.25
C ALA A 161 5.93 35.41 20.01
N GLY A 162 6.58 35.17 18.86
CA GLY A 162 7.78 35.91 18.45
C GLY A 162 7.54 37.42 18.25
N ILE A 163 6.40 37.81 17.67
CA ILE A 163 6.02 39.23 17.51
C ILE A 163 5.82 39.89 18.88
N HIS A 164 5.06 39.26 19.77
CA HIS A 164 4.80 39.80 21.11
C HIS A 164 6.10 39.94 21.92
N MET A 165 7.00 38.96 21.84
CA MET A 165 8.29 39.01 22.53
C MET A 165 9.20 40.11 21.99
N LYS A 166 9.26 40.33 20.67
CA LYS A 166 10.04 41.44 20.09
C LYS A 166 9.52 42.79 20.58
N SER A 167 8.20 42.97 20.60
CA SER A 167 7.56 44.19 21.10
C SER A 167 7.81 44.42 22.59
N ALA A 168 7.70 43.36 23.42
CA ALA A 168 7.98 43.43 24.85
C ALA A 168 9.46 43.69 25.16
N GLY A 169 10.39 43.03 24.45
CA GLY A 169 11.83 43.25 24.62
C GLY A 169 12.27 44.67 24.27
N ARG A 170 11.71 45.24 23.20
CA ARG A 170 11.91 46.66 22.83
C ARG A 170 11.38 47.62 23.90
N ALA A 171 10.22 47.31 24.49
CA ALA A 171 9.63 48.11 25.55
C ALA A 171 10.41 48.07 26.87
N LEU A 172 11.10 46.95 27.16
CA LEU A 172 11.72 46.71 28.47
C LEU A 172 13.22 46.98 28.58
N ALA A 173 14.04 46.80 27.51
CA ALA A 173 15.49 46.77 27.71
C ALA A 173 16.37 47.33 26.58
N GLY A 174 15.84 47.69 25.41
CA GLY A 174 16.67 48.14 24.28
C GLY A 174 17.67 47.11 23.72
N LYS A 175 17.65 45.86 24.20
CA LYS A 175 18.39 44.71 23.63
C LYS A 175 17.39 43.64 23.17
N GLU A 176 17.47 43.26 21.90
CA GLU A 176 16.70 42.14 21.35
C GLU A 176 17.25 40.78 21.84
N VAL A 177 16.32 39.87 22.09
CA VAL A 177 16.37 38.73 23.01
C VAL A 177 16.80 37.45 22.26
N GLN A 178 17.83 36.74 22.76
CA GLN A 178 18.38 35.46 22.25
C GLN A 178 17.33 34.45 21.75
N GLN A 179 16.17 34.39 22.42
CA GLN A 179 15.07 33.48 22.11
C GLN A 179 14.43 33.72 20.73
N ALA A 180 14.42 34.96 20.22
CA ALA A 180 13.96 35.24 18.86
C ALA A 180 14.92 34.67 17.80
N GLN A 181 16.22 34.54 18.11
CA GLN A 181 17.23 34.02 17.21
C GLN A 181 17.18 32.48 17.11
N GLU A 182 16.89 31.79 18.22
CA GLU A 182 16.64 30.35 18.25
C GLU A 182 15.39 29.97 17.44
N LEU A 183 14.32 30.77 17.55
CA LEU A 183 13.09 30.59 16.75
C LEU A 183 13.34 30.74 15.24
N GLU A 184 14.17 31.70 14.82
CA GLU A 184 14.55 31.86 13.41
C GLU A 184 15.39 30.68 12.90
N ALA A 185 16.30 30.15 13.73
CA ALA A 185 17.15 29.00 13.37
C ALA A 185 16.32 27.72 13.12
N ASP A 186 15.23 27.53 13.87
CA ASP A 186 14.40 26.33 13.80
C ASP A 186 13.39 26.35 12.63
N LYS A 187 13.12 27.51 11.99
CA LYS A 187 12.15 27.64 10.88
C LYS A 187 12.46 26.76 9.67
N GLY A 188 13.74 26.57 9.36
CA GLY A 188 14.16 25.73 8.22
C GLY A 188 13.73 24.27 8.40
N VAL A 189 13.94 23.72 9.60
CA VAL A 189 13.55 22.35 9.95
C VAL A 189 12.02 22.21 9.97
N LEU A 190 11.29 23.20 10.49
CA LEU A 190 9.82 23.21 10.46
C LEU A 190 9.27 23.19 9.02
N ALA A 191 9.87 23.97 8.12
CA ALA A 191 9.48 23.99 6.71
C ALA A 191 9.76 22.65 6.01
N LYS A 192 10.93 22.04 6.27
CA LYS A 192 11.28 20.71 5.76
C LYS A 192 10.33 19.63 6.27
N LEU A 193 10.04 19.62 7.58
CA LEU A 193 9.15 18.65 8.19
C LEU A 193 7.74 18.72 7.58
N ARG A 194 7.22 19.95 7.40
CA ARG A 194 5.96 20.17 6.68
C ARG A 194 6.02 19.65 5.25
N GLY A 195 7.10 19.95 4.54
CA GLY A 195 7.34 19.48 3.18
C GLY A 195 7.29 17.94 3.09
N LEU A 196 7.92 17.26 4.05
CA LEU A 196 7.88 15.80 4.13
C LEU A 196 6.47 15.27 4.35
N PHE A 197 5.70 15.81 5.31
CA PHE A 197 4.32 15.37 5.52
C PHE A 197 3.46 15.53 4.26
N LEU A 198 3.59 16.65 3.55
CA LEU A 198 2.89 16.84 2.29
C LEU A 198 3.37 15.89 1.19
N SER A 199 4.67 15.60 1.12
CA SER A 199 5.24 14.60 0.21
C SER A 199 4.66 13.21 0.48
N CYS A 200 4.69 12.75 1.74
CA CYS A 200 4.09 11.49 2.15
C CYS A 200 2.59 11.43 1.82
N GLY A 201 1.84 12.51 2.07
CA GLY A 201 0.43 12.60 1.72
C GLY A 201 0.18 12.44 0.21
N LYS A 202 0.99 13.10 -0.63
CA LYS A 202 0.93 12.94 -2.10
C LYS A 202 1.26 11.51 -2.52
N THR A 203 2.29 10.89 -1.94
CA THR A 203 2.65 9.51 -2.24
C THR A 203 1.50 8.57 -1.90
N PHE A 204 0.93 8.67 -0.69
CA PHE A 204 -0.24 7.86 -0.30
C PHE A 204 -1.44 8.07 -1.21
N SER A 205 -1.75 9.30 -1.59
CA SER A 205 -2.83 9.58 -2.55
C SER A 205 -2.55 8.94 -3.92
N GLY A 206 -1.28 8.91 -4.36
CA GLY A 206 -0.86 8.17 -5.55
C GLY A 206 -1.07 6.66 -5.42
N MET A 207 -0.76 6.09 -4.25
CA MET A 207 -1.00 4.67 -3.95
C MET A 207 -2.51 4.37 -3.96
N GLU A 208 -3.32 5.12 -3.21
CA GLU A 208 -4.79 5.03 -3.16
C GLU A 208 -5.39 4.96 -4.57
N ARG A 209 -5.08 5.96 -5.42
CA ARG A 209 -5.58 5.97 -6.81
C ARG A 209 -5.10 4.76 -7.61
N GLY A 210 -3.89 4.27 -7.36
CA GLY A 210 -3.36 3.06 -8.00
C GLY A 210 -4.14 1.81 -7.61
N ALA A 211 -4.44 1.65 -6.32
CA ALA A 211 -5.23 0.54 -5.81
C ALA A 211 -6.66 0.58 -6.36
N ALA A 212 -7.30 1.76 -6.35
CA ALA A 212 -8.64 1.95 -6.89
C ALA A 212 -8.72 1.55 -8.38
N ARG A 213 -7.80 2.05 -9.21
CA ARG A 213 -7.76 1.70 -10.65
C ARG A 213 -7.56 0.21 -10.90
N LEU A 214 -6.71 -0.45 -10.11
CA LEU A 214 -6.51 -1.89 -10.24
C LEU A 214 -7.72 -2.69 -9.75
N ALA A 215 -8.38 -2.23 -8.68
CA ALA A 215 -9.59 -2.87 -8.16
C ALA A 215 -10.73 -2.77 -9.19
N GLU A 216 -10.88 -1.60 -9.82
CA GLU A 216 -11.81 -1.38 -10.93
C GLU A 216 -11.47 -2.29 -12.09
N LYS A 217 -10.23 -2.33 -12.58
CA LYS A 217 -9.84 -3.21 -13.70
C LYS A 217 -10.10 -4.70 -13.40
N ALA A 218 -9.85 -5.14 -12.17
CA ALA A 218 -10.10 -6.51 -11.74
C ALA A 218 -11.60 -6.81 -11.50
N GLY A 219 -12.43 -5.78 -11.28
CA GLY A 219 -13.85 -5.90 -10.95
C GLY A 219 -14.83 -5.49 -12.05
N SER A 220 -14.41 -4.67 -13.02
CA SER A 220 -15.25 -4.06 -14.06
C SER A 220 -15.70 -5.05 -15.12
N GLU A 221 -15.00 -6.17 -15.27
CA GLU A 221 -15.47 -7.27 -16.11
C GLU A 221 -16.36 -8.24 -15.32
N LYS A 222 -17.41 -7.71 -14.67
CA LYS A 222 -18.56 -8.55 -14.35
C LYS A 222 -19.27 -8.90 -15.66
N SER A 223 -19.18 -10.20 -16.01
CA SER A 223 -20.09 -10.96 -16.86
C SER A 223 -20.22 -10.54 -18.33
N SER A 224 -19.20 -10.77 -19.17
CA SER A 224 -19.53 -11.23 -20.53
C SER A 224 -19.92 -12.70 -20.43
N VAL A 225 -21.17 -12.96 -20.04
CA VAL A 225 -21.79 -14.30 -20.00
C VAL A 225 -21.55 -15.03 -21.32
N LYS A 226 -21.39 -14.28 -22.42
CA LYS A 226 -21.08 -14.75 -23.77
C LYS A 226 -19.69 -15.38 -23.93
N LEU A 227 -18.69 -14.93 -23.18
CA LEU A 227 -17.32 -15.46 -23.19
C LEU A 227 -17.22 -16.71 -22.32
N GLU A 228 -17.83 -16.69 -21.12
CA GLU A 228 -17.94 -17.86 -20.25
C GLU A 228 -18.77 -19.00 -20.89
N LEU A 229 -19.88 -18.68 -21.58
CA LEU A 229 -20.65 -19.65 -22.37
C LEU A 229 -19.86 -20.24 -23.53
N ARG A 230 -18.98 -19.47 -24.18
CA ARG A 230 -18.12 -19.97 -25.26
C ARG A 230 -17.01 -20.87 -24.73
N GLU A 231 -16.42 -20.56 -23.59
CA GLU A 231 -15.42 -21.42 -22.96
C GLU A 231 -16.03 -22.72 -22.42
N LEU A 232 -17.24 -22.68 -21.87
CA LEU A 232 -17.98 -23.87 -21.45
C LEU A 232 -18.41 -24.74 -22.64
N LYS A 233 -18.81 -24.13 -23.76
CA LYS A 233 -19.23 -24.85 -24.97
C LYS A 233 -18.03 -25.39 -25.79
N ALA A 234 -16.82 -24.92 -25.52
CA ALA A 234 -15.59 -25.39 -26.15
C ALA A 234 -14.90 -26.53 -25.37
N ALA A 235 -15.41 -26.91 -24.19
CA ALA A 235 -14.98 -28.13 -23.53
C ALA A 235 -15.59 -29.35 -24.28
N PRO A 236 -14.81 -30.38 -24.66
CA PRO A 236 -15.36 -31.56 -25.29
C PRO A 236 -16.29 -32.28 -24.32
N ASP A 237 -17.51 -32.58 -24.77
CA ASP A 237 -18.44 -33.45 -24.05
C ASP A 237 -17.74 -34.77 -23.72
N ALA A 238 -17.67 -35.10 -22.42
CA ALA A 238 -17.29 -36.43 -21.99
C ALA A 238 -18.26 -37.44 -22.64
N PRO A 239 -17.78 -38.59 -23.17
CA PRO A 239 -18.63 -39.47 -23.96
C PRO A 239 -19.82 -39.98 -23.16
N HIS A 240 -21.02 -39.76 -23.70
CA HIS A 240 -22.23 -40.45 -23.28
C HIS A 240 -21.96 -41.96 -23.20
N ARG A 241 -22.10 -42.54 -22.00
CA ARG A 241 -22.24 -43.98 -21.84
C ARG A 241 -23.49 -44.41 -22.61
N GLN A 242 -23.27 -45.11 -23.71
CA GLN A 242 -24.27 -45.96 -24.37
C GLN A 242 -24.86 -46.92 -23.33
N ALA A 243 -26.13 -46.74 -22.99
CA ALA A 243 -26.91 -47.81 -22.38
C ALA A 243 -27.33 -48.75 -23.50
N ALA A 244 -26.80 -49.97 -23.44
CA ALA A 244 -26.98 -51.02 -24.42
C ALA A 244 -28.45 -51.45 -24.57
N SER A 245 -28.88 -51.58 -25.82
CA SER A 245 -30.02 -52.39 -26.22
C SER A 245 -29.83 -53.85 -25.81
N LYS A 246 -30.85 -54.43 -25.16
CA LYS A 246 -31.20 -55.86 -25.23
C LYS A 246 -32.73 -55.91 -25.29
N GLU A 247 -33.31 -56.02 -26.47
CA GLU A 247 -33.60 -57.26 -27.20
C GLU A 247 -34.82 -57.98 -26.60
N GLN A 248 -35.90 -57.97 -27.40
CA GLN A 248 -37.16 -58.67 -27.19
C GLN A 248 -36.93 -60.18 -27.16
N ALA A 249 -37.62 -60.88 -26.26
CA ALA A 249 -38.04 -62.25 -26.47
C ALA A 249 -39.48 -62.42 -25.99
N ARG A 250 -40.21 -63.21 -26.78
CA ARG A 250 -41.64 -63.53 -26.75
C ARG A 250 -42.20 -63.95 -25.39
#